data_AF-A0A2K3NA65-F1
#
_entry.id   AF-A0A2K3NA65-F1
#
_cell.length_a   1.000
_cell.length_b   1.000
_cell.length_c   1.000
_cell.angle_alpha   90.00
_cell.angle_beta   90.00
_cell.angle_gamma   90.00
#
_symmetry.space_group_name_H-M   'P 1'
#
loop_
_entity.id
_entity.type
_entity.pdbx_description
1 polymer ?
#
loop_
_entity_poly.entity_id
_entity_poly.type
_entity_poly.pdbx_seq_one_letter_code
_entity_poly.pdbx_strand_id
1 'polypeptide(L)'
;MYWNWLYLWDQEILEGVTDIDLVINLRLPENVLLEKCLGRRICNQCGGNFNVASIDIKADNGSPGIVMAPLLPPTDCITKLITRSDDTEAVVKERLRIYNELSRPVEEFYRNRGKLLEFNLPGGIPESWPKLLHALNLDDYEDKHSAAG
;
A
#
# COMPACT_ATOMS: atom_id res chain seq x y z
N MET A 1 5.59 15.27 -21.53
CA MET A 1 4.42 14.85 -22.32
C MET A 1 4.46 13.39 -22.73
N TYR A 2 5.54 12.86 -23.33
CA TYR A 2 5.60 11.46 -23.82
C TYR A 2 5.23 10.37 -22.81
N TRP A 3 5.70 10.47 -21.55
CA TRP A 3 5.41 9.47 -20.52
C TRP A 3 3.91 9.35 -20.21
N ASN A 4 3.18 10.46 -20.18
CA ASN A 4 1.75 10.46 -19.89
C ASN A 4 0.95 9.68 -20.94
N TRP A 5 1.34 9.83 -22.21
CA TRP A 5 0.72 9.09 -23.31
C TRP A 5 1.02 7.60 -23.27
N LEU A 6 2.22 7.20 -22.85
CA LEU A 6 2.55 5.78 -22.71
C LEU A 6 1.68 5.10 -21.64
N TYR A 7 1.52 5.71 -20.47
CA TYR A 7 0.69 5.12 -19.41
C TYR A 7 -0.79 5.03 -19.78
N LEU A 8 -1.31 6.06 -20.46
CA LEU A 8 -2.69 6.05 -20.97
C LEU A 8 -2.87 4.96 -22.03
N TRP A 9 -1.90 4.82 -22.94
CA TRP A 9 -1.91 3.79 -23.96
C TRP A 9 -1.86 2.38 -23.36
N ASP A 10 -1.06 2.17 -22.32
CA ASP A 10 -1.01 0.89 -21.60
C ASP A 10 -2.39 0.53 -20.99
N GLN A 11 -3.12 1.52 -20.46
CA GLN A 11 -4.47 1.27 -19.94
C GLN A 11 -5.48 0.98 -21.05
N GLU A 12 -5.38 1.68 -22.19
CA GLU A 12 -6.22 1.42 -23.36
C GLU A 12 -5.99 0.01 -23.93
N ILE A 13 -4.73 -0.46 -23.96
CA ILE A 13 -4.41 -1.83 -24.36
C ILE A 13 -5.07 -2.81 -23.39
N LEU A 14 -4.93 -2.60 -22.09
CA LEU A 14 -5.46 -3.54 -21.10
C LEU A 14 -6.99 -3.66 -21.20
N GLU A 15 -7.70 -2.54 -21.31
CA GLU A 15 -9.16 -2.50 -21.54
C GLU A 15 -9.56 -3.11 -22.90
N GLY A 16 -8.67 -3.05 -23.90
CA GLY A 16 -8.86 -3.72 -25.18
C GLY A 16 -8.70 -5.25 -25.11
N VAL A 17 -8.01 -5.77 -24.10
CA VAL A 17 -7.76 -7.20 -23.88
C VAL A 17 -8.80 -7.80 -22.93
N THR A 18 -9.17 -7.08 -21.88
CA THR A 18 -10.14 -7.53 -20.88
C THR A 18 -10.91 -6.34 -20.32
N ASP A 19 -12.17 -6.55 -19.98
CA ASP A 19 -12.92 -5.55 -19.24
C ASP A 19 -12.40 -5.50 -17.79
N ILE A 20 -12.00 -4.31 -17.34
CA ILE A 20 -11.57 -4.09 -15.97
C ILE A 20 -12.77 -3.65 -15.14
N ASP A 21 -13.31 -4.52 -14.29
CA ASP A 21 -14.47 -4.17 -13.47
C ASP A 21 -14.16 -3.15 -12.37
N LEU A 22 -12.97 -3.27 -11.77
CA LEU A 22 -12.59 -2.50 -10.59
C LEU A 22 -11.07 -2.32 -10.47
N VAL A 23 -10.67 -1.09 -10.13
CA VAL A 23 -9.31 -0.74 -9.74
C VAL A 23 -9.35 -0.19 -8.31
N ILE A 24 -8.53 -0.74 -7.43
CA ILE A 24 -8.46 -0.32 -6.02
C ILE A 24 -7.18 0.46 -5.80
N ASN A 25 -7.29 1.73 -5.40
CA ASN A 25 -6.15 2.54 -4.98
C ASN A 25 -6.07 2.57 -3.45
N LEU A 26 -5.08 1.86 -2.89
CA LEU A 26 -4.81 1.81 -1.45
C LEU A 26 -3.99 3.03 -1.03
N ARG A 27 -4.60 3.94 -0.28
CA ARG A 27 -3.99 5.22 0.10
C ARG A 27 -3.53 5.20 1.55
N LEU A 28 -2.32 5.70 1.76
CA LEU A 28 -1.75 6.05 3.06
C LEU A 28 -1.16 7.46 3.00
N PRO A 29 -1.13 8.18 4.13
CA PRO A 29 -0.39 9.44 4.22
C PRO A 29 1.09 9.25 3.87
N GLU A 30 1.67 10.24 3.19
CA GLU A 30 3.07 10.18 2.73
C GLU A 30 4.07 10.00 3.88
N ASN A 31 3.83 10.63 5.03
CA ASN A 31 4.66 10.47 6.22
C ASN A 31 4.64 9.03 6.75
N VAL A 32 3.49 8.34 6.67
CA VAL A 32 3.40 6.91 7.04
C VAL A 32 4.21 6.04 6.07
N LEU A 33 4.09 6.30 4.76
CA LEU A 33 4.87 5.58 3.74
C LEU A 33 6.37 5.80 3.91
N LEU A 34 6.78 7.03 4.23
CA LEU A 34 8.16 7.39 4.51
C LEU A 34 8.70 6.60 5.71
N GLU A 35 8.01 6.67 6.86
CA GLU A 35 8.41 5.94 8.06
C GLU A 35 8.46 4.42 7.83
N LYS A 36 7.49 3.85 7.12
CA LYS A 36 7.50 2.42 6.78
C LYS A 36 8.66 2.05 5.85
N CYS A 37 9.04 2.89 4.89
CA CYS A 37 10.21 2.61 4.05
C CYS A 37 11.51 2.67 4.88
N LEU A 38 11.70 3.71 5.69
CA LEU A 38 12.88 3.85 6.55
C LEU A 38 12.96 2.77 7.64
N GLY A 39 11.80 2.27 8.09
CA GLY A 39 11.67 1.19 9.06
C GLY A 39 11.91 -0.20 8.49
N ARG A 40 12.04 -0.37 7.17
CA ARG A 40 12.22 -1.68 6.53
C ARG A 40 13.54 -2.32 6.96
N ARG A 41 13.48 -3.61 7.28
CA ARG A 41 14.64 -4.44 7.63
C ARG A 41 14.58 -5.74 6.85
N ILE A 42 15.74 -6.26 6.48
CA ILE A 42 15.90 -7.58 5.86
C ILE A 42 16.84 -8.38 6.73
N CYS A 43 16.51 -9.63 7.04
CA CYS A 43 17.46 -10.53 7.67
C CYS A 43 18.44 -11.05 6.62
N ASN A 44 19.74 -10.79 6.81
CA ASN A 44 20.77 -11.23 5.86
C ASN A 44 21.05 -12.75 5.87
N GLN A 45 20.41 -13.51 6.75
CA GLN A 45 20.52 -14.97 6.81
C GLN A 45 19.30 -15.69 6.21
N CYS A 46 18.08 -15.31 6.60
CA CYS A 46 16.87 -15.99 6.12
C CYS A 46 16.16 -15.27 4.97
N GLY A 47 16.53 -14.03 4.66
CA GLY A 47 15.89 -13.21 3.62
C GLY A 47 14.52 -12.63 4.02
N GLY A 48 14.06 -12.86 5.26
CA GLY A 48 12.78 -12.35 5.75
C GLY A 48 12.71 -10.82 5.77
N ASN A 49 11.55 -10.27 5.42
CA ASN A 49 11.26 -8.85 5.45
C ASN A 49 10.54 -8.48 6.75
N PHE A 50 11.06 -7.46 7.43
CA PHE A 50 10.54 -6.96 8.69
C PHE A 50 10.40 -5.45 8.62
N ASN A 51 9.68 -4.87 9.58
CA ASN A 51 9.51 -3.43 9.66
C ASN A 51 9.46 -2.98 11.11
N VAL A 52 10.42 -2.15 11.52
CA VAL A 52 10.51 -1.67 12.90
C VAL A 52 9.70 -0.39 13.15
N ALA A 53 9.10 0.21 12.11
CA ALA A 53 8.30 1.42 12.28
C ALA A 53 6.96 1.11 12.95
N SER A 54 6.71 1.80 14.06
CA SER A 54 5.46 1.78 14.80
C SER A 54 4.71 3.09 14.54
N ILE A 55 3.57 3.00 13.87
CA ILE A 55 2.76 4.17 13.50
C ILE A 55 1.63 4.31 14.51
N ASP A 56 1.54 5.49 15.11
CA ASP A 56 0.44 5.89 16.01
C ASP A 56 0.11 7.37 15.75
N ILE A 57 -0.69 7.60 14.70
CA ILE A 57 -1.17 8.92 14.33
C ILE A 57 -2.54 9.10 14.98
N LYS A 58 -2.65 10.07 15.89
CA LYS A 58 -3.92 10.41 16.53
C LYS A 58 -4.87 11.04 15.52
N ALA A 59 -6.17 10.79 15.72
CA ALA A 59 -7.20 11.51 14.98
C ALA A 59 -7.07 13.02 15.24
N ASP A 60 -7.20 13.82 14.17
CA ASP A 60 -7.14 15.28 14.24
C ASP A 60 -8.08 15.92 13.21
N ASN A 61 -8.84 16.95 13.62
CA ASN A 61 -9.66 17.79 12.76
C ASN A 61 -10.46 17.04 11.67
N GLY A 62 -11.12 15.93 12.04
CA GLY A 62 -11.93 15.11 11.12
C GLY A 62 -11.15 14.06 10.31
N SER A 63 -9.83 14.02 10.44
CA SER A 63 -9.00 12.93 9.91
C SER A 63 -8.99 11.75 10.90
N PRO A 64 -9.28 10.52 10.45
CA PRO A 64 -9.23 9.35 11.31
C PRO A 64 -7.78 9.09 11.75
N GLY A 65 -7.61 8.59 12.98
CA GLY A 65 -6.31 8.12 13.45
C GLY A 65 -5.87 6.87 12.69
N ILE A 66 -4.56 6.63 12.63
CA ILE A 66 -3.94 5.49 11.96
C ILE A 66 -3.00 4.81 12.94
N VAL A 67 -3.22 3.52 13.18
CA VAL A 67 -2.34 2.69 14.00
C VAL A 67 -1.82 1.54 13.14
N MET A 68 -0.50 1.40 13.06
CA MET A 68 0.14 0.27 12.36
C MET A 68 1.29 -0.27 13.21
N ALA A 69 1.07 -1.45 13.80
CA ALA A 69 2.10 -2.16 14.55
C ALA A 69 3.36 -2.43 13.69
N PRO A 70 4.53 -2.53 14.33
CA PRO A 70 5.73 -3.02 13.65
C PRO A 70 5.58 -4.52 13.31
N LEU A 71 6.26 -4.94 12.25
CA LEU A 71 6.46 -6.35 11.91
C LEU A 71 7.86 -6.75 12.40
N LEU A 72 7.94 -7.15 13.66
CA LEU A 72 9.22 -7.45 14.32
C LEU A 72 9.79 -8.81 13.89
N PRO A 73 11.13 -8.94 13.84
CA PRO A 73 11.77 -10.22 13.55
C PRO A 73 11.65 -11.21 14.72
N PRO A 74 11.76 -12.52 14.46
CA PRO A 74 12.01 -13.50 15.52
C PRO A 74 13.39 -13.28 16.15
N THR A 75 13.60 -13.79 17.37
CA THR A 75 14.81 -13.58 18.17
C THR A 75 16.10 -13.86 17.40
N ASP A 76 16.14 -14.98 16.66
CA ASP A 76 17.33 -15.39 15.89
C ASP A 76 17.68 -14.45 14.72
N CYS A 77 16.77 -13.55 14.33
CA CYS A 77 16.98 -12.60 13.24
C CYS A 77 17.38 -11.20 13.72
N ILE A 78 17.20 -10.87 15.01
CA ILE A 78 17.38 -9.49 15.54
C ILE A 78 18.77 -8.93 15.22
N THR A 79 19.83 -9.71 15.44
CA THR A 79 21.23 -9.28 15.23
C THR A 79 21.67 -9.31 13.76
N LYS A 80 20.81 -9.79 12.87
CA LYS A 80 21.08 -10.07 11.45
C LYS A 80 20.31 -9.12 10.53
N LEU A 81 19.60 -8.16 11.12
CA LEU A 81 18.83 -7.17 10.39
C LEU A 81 19.76 -6.15 9.73
N ILE A 82 19.57 -5.99 8.42
CA ILE A 82 20.20 -4.94 7.62
C ILE A 82 19.12 -4.05 7.00
N THR A 83 19.49 -2.83 6.65
CA THR A 83 18.67 -1.92 5.83
C THR A 83 19.03 -2.07 4.36
N ARG A 84 18.13 -1.69 3.46
CA ARG A 84 18.51 -1.52 2.05
C ARG A 84 19.24 -0.20 1.88
N SER A 85 20.18 -0.16 0.94
CA SER A 85 20.95 1.03 0.62
C SER A 85 20.09 2.19 0.09
N ASP A 86 18.91 1.88 -0.47
CA ASP A 86 17.98 2.86 -1.03
C ASP A 86 16.91 3.36 -0.04
N ASP A 87 16.91 2.88 1.20
CA ASP A 87 16.02 3.37 2.28
C ASP A 87 16.57 4.62 2.96
N THR A 88 16.83 5.66 2.17
CA THR A 88 17.15 7.01 2.67
C THR A 88 15.97 7.93 2.44
N GLU A 89 15.81 8.95 3.29
CA GLU A 89 14.68 9.87 3.19
C GLU A 89 14.59 10.53 1.81
N ALA A 90 15.73 10.99 1.27
CA ALA A 90 15.79 11.62 -0.04
C ALA A 90 15.34 10.67 -1.16
N VAL A 91 15.82 9.42 -1.15
CA VAL A 91 15.47 8.43 -2.17
C VAL A 91 14.01 8.00 -2.05
N VAL A 92 13.49 7.84 -0.83
CA VAL A 92 12.09 7.48 -0.61
C VAL A 92 11.15 8.60 -1.07
N LYS A 93 11.43 9.86 -0.71
CA LYS A 93 10.66 11.01 -1.17
C LYS A 93 10.64 11.13 -2.69
N GLU A 94 11.80 10.95 -3.33
CA GLU A 94 11.88 10.99 -4.79
C GLU A 94 11.09 9.86 -5.44
N ARG A 95 11.15 8.65 -4.87
CA ARG A 95 10.31 7.53 -5.33
C ARG A 95 8.82 7.81 -5.20
N LEU A 96 8.38 8.42 -4.10
CA LEU A 96 6.98 8.79 -3.89
C LEU A 96 6.53 9.87 -4.87
N ARG A 97 7.37 10.88 -5.12
CA ARG A 97 7.13 11.90 -6.15
C ARG A 97 6.96 11.29 -7.54
N ILE A 98 7.90 10.43 -7.95
CA ILE A 98 7.85 9.73 -9.23
C ILE A 98 6.60 8.85 -9.30
N TYR A 99 6.32 8.06 -8.27
CA TYR A 99 5.13 7.20 -8.22
C TYR A 99 3.86 8.03 -8.47
N ASN A 100 3.66 9.13 -7.73
CA ASN A 100 2.51 10.00 -7.87
C ASN A 100 2.39 10.62 -9.28
N GLU A 101 3.51 10.98 -9.90
CA GLU A 101 3.52 11.53 -11.27
C GLU A 101 3.11 10.49 -12.33
N LEU A 102 3.52 9.24 -12.15
CA LEU A 102 3.26 8.16 -13.08
C LEU A 102 1.90 7.48 -12.84
N SER A 103 1.42 7.45 -11.59
CA SER A 103 0.12 6.85 -11.23
C SER A 103 -1.06 7.76 -11.53
N ARG A 104 -0.90 9.09 -11.38
CA ARG A 104 -2.01 10.05 -11.56
C ARG A 104 -2.78 9.87 -12.87
N PRO A 105 -2.15 9.70 -14.05
CA PRO A 105 -2.88 9.48 -15.30
C PRO A 105 -3.70 8.18 -15.31
N VAL A 106 -3.16 7.12 -14.71
CA VAL A 106 -3.84 5.82 -14.58
C VAL A 106 -5.04 5.95 -13.65
N GLU A 107 -4.87 6.63 -12.52
CA GLU A 107 -5.96 6.93 -11.59
C GLU A 107 -7.05 7.75 -12.27
N GLU A 108 -6.70 8.82 -12.99
CA GLU A 108 -7.66 9.65 -13.75
C GLU A 108 -8.39 8.82 -14.82
N PHE A 109 -7.69 7.94 -15.52
CA PHE A 109 -8.26 7.07 -16.56
C PHE A 109 -9.38 6.18 -16.02
N TYR A 110 -9.17 5.49 -14.89
CA TYR A 110 -10.18 4.61 -14.30
C TYR A 110 -11.23 5.40 -13.50
N ARG A 111 -10.87 6.53 -12.89
CA ARG A 111 -11.81 7.42 -12.20
C ARG A 111 -12.86 7.97 -13.16
N ASN A 112 -12.45 8.44 -14.33
CA ASN A 112 -13.35 8.96 -15.35
C ASN A 112 -14.30 7.90 -15.94
N ARG A 113 -13.99 6.61 -15.74
CA ARG A 113 -14.81 5.47 -16.15
C ARG A 113 -15.67 4.91 -15.01
N GLY A 114 -15.60 5.49 -13.81
CA GLY A 114 -16.31 4.98 -12.64
C GLY A 114 -15.79 3.64 -12.11
N LYS A 115 -14.57 3.24 -12.51
CA LYS A 115 -13.95 1.95 -12.17
C LYS A 115 -12.95 2.05 -11.00
N LEU A 116 -12.66 3.25 -10.50
CA LEU A 116 -11.68 3.46 -9.43
C LEU A 116 -12.34 3.54 -8.05
N LEU A 117 -11.96 2.63 -7.15
CA LEU A 117 -12.22 2.71 -5.71
C LEU A 117 -10.99 3.26 -4.99
N GLU A 118 -11.11 4.45 -4.41
CA GLU A 118 -10.09 4.97 -3.48
C GLU A 118 -10.35 4.47 -2.07
N PHE A 119 -9.40 3.73 -1.50
CA PHE A 119 -9.50 3.15 -0.17
C PHE A 119 -8.40 3.67 0.73
N ASN A 120 -8.75 4.56 1.67
CA ASN A 120 -7.82 5.05 2.68
C ASN A 120 -7.61 3.98 3.75
N LEU A 121 -6.38 3.52 3.92
CA LEU A 121 -6.05 2.50 4.90
C LEU A 121 -6.19 3.08 6.33
N PRO A 122 -7.10 2.55 7.17
CA PRO A 122 -7.34 3.05 8.52
C PRO A 122 -6.27 2.63 9.53
N GLY A 123 -5.36 1.72 9.16
CA GLY A 123 -4.42 1.12 10.09
C GLY A 123 -3.64 -0.05 9.47
N GLY A 124 -3.18 -0.96 10.31
CA GLY A 124 -2.53 -2.19 9.88
C GLY A 124 -3.50 -3.13 9.16
N ILE A 125 -3.03 -4.35 8.87
CA ILE A 125 -3.87 -5.39 8.25
C ILE A 125 -5.13 -5.68 9.09
N PRO A 126 -5.05 -5.85 10.44
CA PRO A 126 -6.23 -6.16 11.24
C PRO A 126 -7.33 -5.09 11.14
N GLU A 127 -6.97 -3.82 11.02
CA GLU A 127 -7.92 -2.71 10.91
C GLU A 127 -8.38 -2.47 9.47
N SER A 128 -7.52 -2.72 8.49
CA SER A 128 -7.76 -2.40 7.09
C SER A 128 -8.50 -3.51 6.34
N TRP A 129 -8.18 -4.77 6.62
CA TRP A 129 -8.68 -5.92 5.87
C TRP A 129 -10.20 -6.07 5.96
N PRO A 130 -10.83 -6.06 7.16
CA PRO A 130 -12.29 -6.18 7.26
C PRO A 130 -13.01 -5.02 6.57
N LYS A 131 -12.48 -3.80 6.67
CA LYS A 131 -13.07 -2.62 6.01
C LYS A 131 -12.93 -2.66 4.50
N LEU A 132 -11.84 -3.24 3.99
CA LEU A 132 -11.66 -3.45 2.55
C LEU A 132 -12.65 -4.49 2.04
N LEU A 133 -12.80 -5.62 2.73
CA LEU A 133 -13.81 -6.62 2.37
C LEU A 133 -15.21 -6.03 2.36
N HIS A 134 -15.56 -5.24 3.38
CA HIS A 134 -16.84 -4.55 3.43
C HIS A 134 -17.03 -3.58 2.26
N ALA A 135 -16.01 -2.77 1.94
CA ALA A 135 -16.06 -1.86 0.79
C ALA A 135 -16.22 -2.60 -0.56
N LEU A 136 -15.82 -3.87 -0.62
CA LEU A 136 -15.95 -4.74 -1.77
C LEU A 136 -17.22 -5.63 -1.74
N ASN A 137 -18.06 -5.51 -0.70
CA ASN A 137 -19.20 -6.39 -0.42
C ASN A 137 -18.78 -7.88 -0.35
N LEU A 138 -17.65 -8.16 0.30
CA LEU A 138 -17.06 -9.49 0.46
C LEU A 138 -17.05 -9.95 1.93
N ASP A 139 -17.99 -9.46 2.74
CA ASP A 139 -18.06 -9.76 4.18
C ASP A 139 -18.14 -11.28 4.46
N ASP A 140 -18.83 -12.04 3.60
CA ASP A 140 -18.98 -13.49 3.71
C ASP A 140 -17.70 -14.31 3.40
N TYR A 141 -16.61 -13.65 2.98
CA TYR A 141 -15.34 -14.32 2.67
C TYR A 141 -14.67 -14.87 3.94
N GLU A 142 -14.78 -14.17 5.08
CA GLU A 142 -14.17 -14.62 6.34
C GLU A 142 -14.87 -15.86 6.93
N ASP A 143 -16.19 -15.97 6.77
CA ASP A 143 -16.99 -17.09 7.31
C ASP A 143 -16.59 -18.44 6.68
N LYS A 144 -16.28 -18.45 5.38
CA LYS A 144 -15.92 -19.67 4.65
C LYS A 144 -14.49 -20.15 4.94
N HIS A 145 -13.59 -19.24 5.35
CA HIS A 145 -12.20 -19.56 5.63
C HIS A 145 -11.90 -19.78 7.12
N SER A 146 -12.78 -19.31 8.01
CA SER A 146 -12.70 -19.60 9.46
C SER A 146 -13.29 -20.98 9.82
N ALA A 147 -14.18 -21.54 8.99
CA ALA A 147 -14.78 -22.87 9.18
C ALA A 147 -13.92 -24.05 8.70
N ALA A 148 -12.74 -23.78 8.13
CA ALA A 148 -11.83 -24.78 7.58
C ALA A 148 -10.53 -24.98 8.40
N GLY A 149 -10.47 -24.41 9.61
CA GLY A 149 -9.32 -24.48 10.53
C GLY A 149 -9.55 -25.39 11.73
#